data_AF-A0AAV2DTE6-F1
#
_entry.id   AF-A0AAV2DTE6-F1
#
_cell.length_a   1.000
_cell.length_b   1.000
_cell.length_c   1.000
_cell.angle_alpha   90.00
_cell.angle_beta   90.00
_cell.angle_gamma   90.00
#
_symmetry.space_group_name_H-M   'P 1'
#
loop_
_entity.id
_entity.type
_entity.pdbx_description
1 polymer ?
#
loop_
_entity_poly.entity_id
_entity_poly.type
_entity_poly.pdbx_seq_one_letter_code
_entity_poly.pdbx_strand_id
1 'polypeptide(L)'
;MISIWVTELRDLAYDVEDELDIFATEQLQRKIKAEAASASTSKVRKLIPTCFSGINPGTLKFNAEMISKVREITVRLQKISVEKNHMDLKEISGTRLPMTTKRLPTTSLVNESKVYGRDGDGLAILEILRANQSDKDVSVIPIIGMGGLGKTTLAQLVLSRAKPEFDLTAWVSIGEDFDVHRITTTILGSDSSGGNDLNSLQEKLKEKLSGKKFLIVLDDVWNEDYQKWILCRAPLERGALGSKILITTRNSSVSSFINHGYHSTLSCQ
;
A
#
# COMPACT_ATOMS: atom_id res chain seq x y z
N MET A 1 -27.13 -11.91 -17.42
CA MET A 1 -26.02 -12.32 -18.32
C MET A 1 -24.74 -11.59 -17.98
N ILE A 2 -24.63 -10.26 -18.19
CA ILE A 2 -23.43 -9.47 -17.84
C ILE A 2 -23.08 -9.55 -16.35
N SER A 3 -24.06 -9.42 -15.44
CA SER A 3 -23.79 -9.51 -13.99
C SER A 3 -23.25 -10.87 -13.55
N ILE A 4 -23.64 -11.96 -14.22
CA ILE A 4 -23.18 -13.31 -13.89
C ILE A 4 -21.73 -13.46 -14.36
N TRP A 5 -21.45 -13.06 -15.61
CA TRP A 5 -20.10 -13.05 -16.16
C TRP A 5 -19.11 -12.19 -15.37
N VAL A 6 -19.52 -10.98 -14.94
CA VAL A 6 -18.69 -10.11 -14.10
C VAL A 6 -18.44 -10.75 -12.72
N THR A 7 -19.41 -11.46 -12.18
CA THR A 7 -19.25 -12.19 -10.91
C THR A 7 -18.27 -13.34 -11.08
N GLU A 8 -18.40 -14.15 -12.13
CA GLU A 8 -17.49 -15.26 -12.41
C GLU A 8 -16.05 -14.79 -12.68
N LEU A 9 -15.87 -13.65 -13.34
CA LEU A 9 -14.55 -13.04 -13.53
C LEU A 9 -13.96 -12.55 -12.22
N ARG A 10 -14.78 -11.97 -11.35
CA ARG A 10 -14.37 -11.53 -10.01
C ARG A 10 -13.99 -12.71 -9.13
N ASP A 11 -14.78 -13.78 -9.15
CA ASP A 11 -14.50 -15.01 -8.41
C ASP A 11 -13.18 -15.63 -8.88
N LEU A 12 -12.95 -15.69 -10.20
CA LEU A 12 -11.68 -16.15 -10.76
C LEU A 12 -10.50 -15.27 -10.32
N ALA A 13 -10.68 -13.95 -10.21
CA ALA A 13 -9.63 -13.06 -9.72
C ALA A 13 -9.28 -13.33 -8.25
N TYR A 14 -10.26 -13.64 -7.40
CA TYR A 14 -10.00 -14.07 -6.03
C TYR A 14 -9.28 -15.41 -5.98
N ASP A 15 -9.68 -16.38 -6.79
CA ASP A 15 -8.99 -17.68 -6.88
C ASP A 15 -7.51 -17.49 -7.29
N VAL A 16 -7.21 -16.55 -8.20
CA VAL A 16 -5.82 -16.22 -8.56
C VAL A 16 -5.06 -15.61 -7.38
N GLU A 17 -5.66 -14.68 -6.65
CA GLU A 17 -5.04 -14.02 -5.50
C GLU A 17 -4.70 -15.04 -4.40
N ASP A 18 -5.63 -15.94 -4.07
CA ASP A 18 -5.42 -17.02 -3.10
C ASP A 18 -4.26 -17.94 -3.49
N GLU A 19 -4.13 -18.30 -4.78
CA GLU A 19 -3.02 -19.13 -5.25
C GLU A 19 -1.66 -18.41 -5.23
N LEU A 20 -1.65 -17.11 -5.52
CA LEU A 20 -0.44 -16.29 -5.41
C LEU A 20 0.04 -16.19 -3.96
N ASP A 21 -0.88 -16.08 -2.99
CA ASP A 21 -0.56 -16.05 -1.57
C ASP A 21 0.02 -17.39 -1.08
N ILE A 22 -0.56 -18.52 -1.52
CA ILE A 22 -0.03 -19.86 -1.24
C ILE A 22 1.40 -19.99 -1.79
N PHE A 23 1.64 -19.52 -3.01
CA PHE A 23 2.97 -19.52 -3.62
C PHE A 23 3.96 -18.63 -2.84
N ALA A 24 3.57 -17.41 -2.49
CA ALA A 24 4.41 -16.49 -1.73
C ALA A 24 4.79 -17.06 -0.35
N THR A 25 3.83 -17.70 0.32
CA THR A 25 4.04 -18.38 1.62
C THR A 25 5.06 -19.50 1.49
N GLU A 26 4.94 -20.35 0.47
CA GLU A 26 5.88 -21.44 0.22
C GLU A 26 7.29 -20.92 -0.10
N GLN A 27 7.42 -19.84 -0.89
CA GLN A 27 8.71 -19.21 -1.15
C GLN A 27 9.39 -18.71 0.14
N LEU A 28 8.61 -18.14 1.06
CA LEU A 28 9.10 -17.68 2.35
C LEU A 28 9.55 -18.85 3.23
N GLN A 29 8.78 -19.93 3.29
CA GLN A 29 9.17 -21.15 4.00
C GLN A 29 10.45 -21.78 3.44
N ARG A 30 10.64 -21.75 2.11
CA ARG A 30 11.86 -22.23 1.44
C ARG A 30 13.08 -21.41 1.82
N LYS A 31 12.96 -20.08 1.88
CA LYS A 31 14.05 -19.20 2.35
C LYS A 31 14.45 -19.53 3.80
N ILE A 32 13.47 -19.65 4.70
CA ILE A 32 13.72 -20.02 6.10
C ILE A 32 14.45 -21.37 6.21
N LYS A 33 14.00 -22.39 5.46
CA LYS A 33 14.65 -23.72 5.48
C LYS A 33 16.06 -23.69 4.90
N ALA A 34 16.30 -22.91 3.86
CA ALA A 34 17.63 -22.76 3.26
C ALA A 34 18.61 -22.04 4.20
N GLU A 35 18.15 -20.98 4.88
CA GLU A 35 18.92 -20.25 5.90
C GLU A 35 19.26 -21.15 7.10
N ALA A 36 18.29 -21.94 7.58
CA ALA A 36 18.51 -22.91 8.66
C ALA A 36 19.51 -24.03 8.27
N ALA A 37 19.48 -24.49 7.02
CA ALA A 37 20.42 -25.50 6.52
C ALA A 37 21.86 -24.95 6.36
N SER A 38 21.99 -23.66 6.03
CA SER A 38 23.29 -22.97 5.90
C SER A 38 23.96 -22.71 7.26
N ALA A 39 23.17 -22.49 8.32
CA ALA A 39 23.67 -22.27 9.67
C ALA A 39 24.27 -23.54 10.34
N SER A 40 23.95 -24.74 9.86
CA SER A 40 24.41 -26.00 10.45
C SER A 40 25.69 -26.53 9.79
N THR A 41 26.85 -25.98 10.17
CA THR A 41 28.17 -26.45 9.71
C THR A 41 28.71 -27.59 10.58
N SER A 42 28.12 -28.79 10.46
CA SER A 42 28.76 -30.02 10.95
C SER A 42 29.85 -30.47 9.97
N LYS A 43 31.11 -30.54 10.43
CA LYS A 43 32.33 -30.87 9.67
C LYS A 43 32.40 -32.31 9.12
N VAL A 44 31.31 -33.07 9.06
CA VAL A 44 31.32 -34.50 8.68
C VAL A 44 30.51 -34.78 7.41
N ARG A 45 30.77 -34.06 6.32
CA ARG A 45 30.11 -34.34 5.02
C ARG A 45 31.05 -34.19 3.81
N LYS A 46 32.22 -34.83 3.86
CA LYS A 46 33.17 -34.87 2.72
C LYS A 46 33.07 -36.13 1.83
N LEU A 47 32.00 -36.93 1.94
CA LEU A 47 31.91 -38.22 1.23
C LEU A 47 30.58 -38.49 0.49
N ILE A 48 29.86 -37.45 0.05
CA ILE A 48 28.74 -37.65 -0.87
C ILE A 48 28.99 -36.80 -2.14
N PRO A 49 29.13 -37.42 -3.33
CA PRO A 49 29.26 -36.69 -4.59
C PRO A 49 28.14 -35.67 -4.76
N THR A 50 28.52 -34.43 -5.08
CA THR A 50 27.68 -33.22 -5.13
C THR A 50 26.67 -33.17 -6.28
N CYS A 51 26.24 -34.31 -6.81
CA CYS A 51 25.44 -34.37 -8.05
C CYS A 51 23.97 -34.77 -7.84
N PHE A 52 23.52 -35.04 -6.61
CA PHE A 52 22.12 -35.43 -6.34
C PHE A 52 21.50 -34.76 -5.10
N SER A 53 22.10 -33.69 -4.58
CA SER A 53 21.47 -32.91 -3.51
C SER A 53 20.49 -31.90 -4.12
N GLY A 54 19.19 -32.22 -4.09
CA GLY A 54 18.19 -31.15 -4.06
C GLY A 54 16.84 -31.38 -4.70
N ILE A 55 16.53 -32.56 -5.26
CA ILE A 55 15.14 -32.85 -5.63
C ILE A 55 14.38 -33.23 -4.35
N ASN A 56 13.99 -32.24 -3.56
CA ASN A 56 13.12 -32.50 -2.41
C ASN A 56 11.72 -32.90 -2.96
N PRO A 57 11.22 -34.11 -2.65
CA PRO A 57 9.93 -34.60 -3.16
C PRO A 57 8.76 -33.68 -2.82
N GLY A 58 8.82 -32.99 -1.67
CA GLY A 58 7.81 -32.00 -1.27
C GLY A 58 7.74 -30.81 -2.21
N THR A 59 8.89 -30.29 -2.65
CA THR A 59 9.00 -29.19 -3.63
C THR A 59 8.45 -29.58 -5.00
N LEU A 60 8.75 -30.80 -5.47
CA LEU A 60 8.19 -31.28 -6.73
C LEU A 60 6.68 -31.45 -6.66
N LYS A 61 6.17 -32.02 -5.57
CA LYS A 61 4.73 -32.21 -5.36
C LYS A 61 4.00 -30.87 -5.32
N PHE A 62 4.51 -29.90 -4.57
CA PHE A 62 3.95 -28.55 -4.51
C PHE A 62 3.98 -27.85 -5.88
N ASN A 63 5.10 -27.93 -6.60
CA ASN A 63 5.21 -27.32 -7.92
C ASN A 63 4.23 -27.96 -8.93
N ALA A 64 4.04 -29.28 -8.87
CA ALA A 64 3.06 -29.97 -9.71
C ALA A 64 1.62 -29.56 -9.38
N GLU A 65 1.31 -29.39 -8.09
CA GLU A 65 0.02 -28.88 -7.62
C GLU A 65 -0.24 -27.44 -8.11
N MET A 66 0.75 -26.55 -7.99
CA MET A 66 0.69 -25.19 -8.55
C MET A 66 0.46 -25.17 -10.06
N ILE A 67 1.19 -26.00 -10.82
CA ILE A 67 0.99 -26.11 -12.28
C ILE A 67 -0.44 -26.55 -12.61
N SER A 68 -1.00 -27.48 -11.82
CA SER A 68 -2.38 -27.92 -11.99
C SER A 68 -3.37 -26.78 -11.77
N LYS A 69 -3.20 -26.01 -10.70
CA LYS A 69 -4.09 -24.88 -10.37
C LYS A 69 -3.98 -23.73 -11.36
N VAL A 70 -2.77 -23.37 -11.82
CA VAL A 70 -2.56 -22.39 -12.89
C VAL A 70 -3.27 -22.84 -14.17
N ARG A 71 -3.25 -24.14 -14.49
CA ARG A 71 -3.96 -24.67 -15.65
C ARG A 71 -5.48 -24.55 -15.48
N GLU A 72 -6.01 -24.86 -14.30
CA GLU A 72 -7.44 -24.70 -13.99
C GLU A 72 -7.91 -23.25 -14.13
N ILE A 73 -7.17 -22.30 -13.55
CA ILE A 73 -7.40 -20.86 -13.71
C ILE A 73 -7.39 -20.48 -15.19
N THR A 74 -6.40 -20.96 -15.95
CA THR A 74 -6.28 -20.67 -17.38
C THR A 74 -7.51 -21.16 -18.16
N VAL A 75 -7.98 -22.38 -17.86
CA VAL A 75 -9.19 -22.96 -18.50
C VAL A 75 -10.43 -22.14 -18.16
N ARG A 76 -10.60 -21.74 -16.89
CA ARG A 76 -11.72 -20.89 -16.46
C ARG A 76 -11.67 -19.52 -17.12
N LEU A 77 -10.48 -18.90 -17.22
CA LEU A 77 -10.29 -17.62 -17.89
C LEU A 77 -10.66 -17.71 -19.38
N GLN A 78 -10.24 -18.78 -20.07
CA GLN A 78 -10.61 -19.02 -21.47
C GLN A 78 -12.12 -19.16 -21.65
N LYS A 79 -12.79 -19.91 -20.77
CA LYS A 79 -14.26 -20.04 -20.78
C LYS A 79 -14.94 -18.68 -20.66
N ILE A 80 -14.56 -17.90 -19.65
CA ILE A 80 -15.08 -16.53 -19.44
C ILE A 80 -14.77 -15.64 -20.65
N SER A 81 -13.58 -15.76 -21.24
CA SER A 81 -13.22 -14.99 -22.44
C SER A 81 -14.04 -15.33 -23.67
N VAL A 82 -14.45 -16.59 -23.85
CA VAL A 82 -15.33 -17.00 -24.96
C VAL A 82 -16.75 -16.49 -24.73
N GLU A 83 -17.26 -16.60 -23.51
CA GLU A 83 -18.58 -16.07 -23.14
C GLU A 83 -18.66 -14.54 -23.32
N LYS A 84 -17.56 -13.83 -23.09
CA LYS A 84 -17.45 -12.40 -23.38
C LYS A 84 -17.76 -12.08 -24.85
N ASN A 85 -17.25 -12.90 -25.79
CA ASN A 85 -17.42 -12.67 -27.23
C ASN A 85 -18.86 -12.91 -27.71
N HIS A 86 -19.66 -13.64 -26.94
CA HIS A 86 -21.10 -13.84 -27.23
C HIS A 86 -21.99 -12.75 -26.62
N MET A 87 -21.43 -11.93 -25.73
CA MET A 87 -22.10 -10.73 -25.25
C MET A 87 -21.68 -9.59 -26.18
N ASP A 88 -22.60 -9.11 -27.03
CA ASP A 88 -22.42 -7.91 -27.89
C ASP A 88 -22.24 -6.64 -27.03
N LEU A 89 -21.16 -6.58 -26.27
CA LEU A 89 -20.78 -5.48 -25.40
C LEU A 89 -20.25 -4.38 -26.31
N LYS A 90 -21.15 -3.49 -26.76
CA LYS A 90 -20.74 -2.23 -27.36
C LYS A 90 -19.91 -1.46 -26.35
N GLU A 91 -18.67 -1.14 -26.73
CA GLU A 91 -17.87 -0.13 -26.04
C GLU A 91 -18.69 1.17 -26.06
N ILE A 92 -19.18 1.59 -24.89
CA ILE A 92 -19.82 2.89 -24.77
C ILE A 92 -18.67 3.90 -24.82
N SER A 93 -18.30 4.36 -26.01
CA SER A 93 -17.39 5.49 -26.24
C SER A 93 -18.05 6.84 -25.88
N GLY A 94 -18.83 6.86 -24.80
CA GLY A 94 -19.51 8.01 -24.25
C GLY A 94 -19.13 8.15 -22.79
N THR A 95 -18.71 9.36 -22.42
CA THR A 95 -18.39 9.84 -21.07
C THR A 95 -18.91 8.91 -19.97
N ARG A 96 -17.98 8.19 -19.31
CA ARG A 96 -18.24 7.30 -18.17
C ARG A 96 -19.33 7.90 -17.28
N LEU A 97 -20.56 7.38 -17.36
CA LEU A 97 -21.51 7.55 -16.27
C LEU A 97 -20.87 6.84 -15.08
N PRO A 98 -20.63 7.52 -13.94
CA PRO A 98 -19.97 6.90 -12.79
C PRO A 98 -20.97 5.98 -12.09
N MET A 99 -21.17 4.79 -12.65
CA MET A 99 -21.71 3.62 -11.95
C MET A 99 -20.57 2.76 -11.38
N THR A 100 -19.42 3.37 -11.09
CA THR A 100 -18.61 2.91 -9.97
C THR A 100 -19.29 3.46 -8.71
N THR A 101 -19.60 2.60 -7.75
CA THR A 101 -19.79 3.06 -6.38
C THR A 101 -18.48 3.77 -6.00
N LYS A 102 -18.44 5.10 -6.16
CA LYS A 102 -17.26 5.89 -5.78
C LYS A 102 -16.95 5.52 -4.35
N ARG A 103 -15.79 4.89 -4.14
CA ARG A 103 -15.34 4.53 -2.80
C ARG A 103 -15.43 5.79 -1.94
N LEU A 104 -16.16 5.69 -0.85
CA LEU A 104 -16.35 6.83 0.03
C LEU A 104 -14.98 7.27 0.56
N PRO A 105 -14.68 8.57 0.56
CA PRO A 105 -13.46 9.07 1.17
C PRO A 105 -13.38 8.63 2.63
N THR A 106 -12.19 8.22 3.07
CA THR A 106 -11.92 7.94 4.47
C THR A 106 -11.75 9.23 5.26
N THR A 107 -11.96 9.16 6.57
CA THR A 107 -11.77 10.30 7.48
C THR A 107 -10.79 9.93 8.58
N SER A 108 -10.27 10.93 9.29
CA SER A 108 -9.38 10.71 10.44
C SER A 108 -10.10 10.20 11.69
N LEU A 109 -11.44 10.15 11.70
CA LEU A 109 -12.21 9.80 12.90
C LEU A 109 -12.14 8.30 13.17
N VAL A 110 -11.84 7.95 14.42
CA VAL A 110 -11.79 6.57 14.91
C VAL A 110 -12.42 6.47 16.29
N ASN A 111 -13.12 5.37 16.52
CA ASN A 111 -13.55 5.00 17.87
C ASN A 111 -12.51 4.02 18.43
N GLU A 112 -11.56 4.53 19.22
CA GLU A 112 -10.46 3.73 19.76
C GLU A 112 -10.95 2.53 20.59
N SER A 113 -12.09 2.64 21.27
CA SER A 113 -12.68 1.54 22.04
C SER A 113 -13.11 0.33 21.20
N LYS A 114 -13.23 0.50 19.88
CA LYS A 114 -13.59 -0.56 18.93
C LYS A 114 -12.39 -1.07 18.11
N VAL A 115 -11.19 -0.60 18.40
CA VAL A 115 -9.96 -1.05 17.75
C VAL A 115 -9.29 -2.09 18.64
N TYR A 116 -9.09 -3.30 18.12
CA TYR A 116 -8.54 -4.43 18.87
C TYR A 116 -7.25 -4.92 18.22
N GLY A 117 -6.30 -5.40 19.04
CA GLY A 117 -5.09 -6.07 18.57
C GLY A 117 -4.07 -5.19 17.85
N ARG A 118 -4.25 -3.87 17.85
CA ARG A 118 -3.38 -2.90 17.15
C ARG A 118 -2.56 -2.01 18.08
N ASP A 119 -2.58 -2.27 19.39
CA ASP A 119 -1.84 -1.44 20.35
C ASP A 119 -0.33 -1.53 20.16
N GLY A 120 0.21 -2.72 19.88
CA GLY A 120 1.63 -2.91 19.59
C GLY A 120 2.08 -2.17 18.33
N ASP A 121 1.38 -2.37 17.22
CA ASP A 121 1.65 -1.67 15.95
C ASP A 121 1.54 -0.15 16.11
N GLY A 122 0.49 0.30 16.81
CA GLY A 122 0.26 1.72 17.07
C GLY A 122 1.38 2.33 17.91
N LEU A 123 1.84 1.64 18.95
CA LEU A 123 2.96 2.08 19.79
C LEU A 123 4.25 2.18 18.97
N ALA A 124 4.56 1.17 18.16
CA ALA A 124 5.76 1.15 17.33
C ALA A 124 5.79 2.34 16.35
N ILE A 125 4.66 2.66 15.73
CA ILE A 125 4.58 3.84 14.84
C ILE A 125 4.75 5.14 15.64
N LEU A 126 4.14 5.25 16.83
CA LEU A 126 4.29 6.44 17.68
C LEU A 126 5.76 6.66 18.08
N GLU A 127 6.51 5.59 18.36
CA GLU A 127 7.95 5.69 18.64
C GLU A 127 8.73 6.22 17.43
N ILE A 128 8.41 5.75 16.22
CA ILE A 128 9.04 6.26 14.97
C ILE A 128 8.66 7.73 14.72
N LEU A 129 7.43 8.12 15.03
CA LEU A 129 6.98 9.52 14.93
C LEU A 129 7.75 10.44 15.89
N ARG A 130 8.09 9.95 17.09
CA ARG A 130 8.85 10.67 18.11
C ARG A 130 10.35 10.65 17.85
N ALA A 131 10.85 9.66 17.12
CA ALA A 131 12.24 9.60 16.72
C ALA A 131 12.59 10.77 15.79
N ASN A 132 13.39 11.70 16.31
CA ASN A 132 14.00 12.76 15.51
C ASN A 132 15.19 12.17 14.77
N GLN A 133 15.14 12.17 13.44
CA GLN A 133 16.32 11.93 12.63
C GLN A 133 17.16 13.22 12.66
N SER A 134 18.49 13.10 12.60
CA SER A 134 19.41 14.24 12.64
C SER A 134 19.37 15.09 11.36
N ASP A 135 18.61 14.67 10.35
CA ASP A 135 18.45 15.37 9.08
C ASP A 135 17.24 16.32 9.12
N LYS A 136 17.36 17.45 8.44
CA LYS A 136 16.31 18.50 8.40
C LYS A 136 15.13 18.13 7.49
N ASP A 137 15.18 16.97 6.85
CA ASP A 137 14.18 16.54 5.87
C ASP A 137 12.92 15.96 6.54
N VAL A 138 11.78 16.12 5.87
CA VAL A 138 10.49 15.58 6.29
C VAL A 138 10.49 14.07 6.08
N SER A 139 10.29 13.31 7.16
CA SER A 139 10.32 11.85 7.13
C SER A 139 8.99 11.28 6.65
N VAL A 140 9.04 10.29 5.76
CA VAL A 140 7.89 9.59 5.22
C VAL A 140 7.83 8.17 5.78
N ILE A 141 6.66 7.75 6.24
CA ILE A 141 6.44 6.46 6.90
C ILE A 141 5.31 5.74 6.16
N PRO A 142 5.62 4.74 5.32
CA PRO A 142 4.62 3.92 4.66
C PRO A 142 4.13 2.78 5.56
N ILE A 143 2.81 2.60 5.63
CA ILE A 143 2.09 1.44 6.16
C ILE A 143 1.56 0.65 4.97
N ILE A 144 2.13 -0.54 4.75
CA ILE A 144 1.88 -1.34 3.54
C ILE A 144 1.20 -2.64 3.92
N GLY A 145 0.28 -3.10 3.08
CA GLY A 145 -0.32 -4.42 3.24
C GLY A 145 -1.59 -4.59 2.43
N MET A 146 -2.08 -5.82 2.34
CA MET A 146 -3.25 -6.18 1.54
C MET A 146 -4.53 -5.46 1.98
N GLY A 147 -5.57 -5.55 1.15
CA GLY A 147 -6.91 -5.07 1.50
C GLY A 147 -7.43 -5.71 2.79
N GLY A 148 -8.27 -5.00 3.53
CA GLY A 148 -8.91 -5.57 4.73
C GLY A 148 -8.05 -5.62 6.00
N LEU A 149 -6.73 -5.44 5.92
CA LEU A 149 -5.83 -5.49 7.09
C LEU A 149 -5.98 -4.34 8.10
N GLY A 150 -6.84 -3.35 7.85
CA GLY A 150 -7.07 -2.26 8.80
C GLY A 150 -5.96 -1.19 8.85
N LYS A 151 -5.16 -1.04 7.78
CA LYS A 151 -4.13 0.02 7.67
C LYS A 151 -4.67 1.43 7.92
N THR A 152 -5.82 1.76 7.32
CA THR A 152 -6.53 3.01 7.53
C THR A 152 -6.89 3.19 9.01
N THR A 153 -7.40 2.14 9.66
CA THR A 153 -7.74 2.15 11.09
C THR A 153 -6.50 2.38 11.97
N LEU A 154 -5.38 1.73 11.63
CA LEU A 154 -4.11 1.94 12.32
C LEU A 154 -3.61 3.38 12.16
N ALA A 155 -3.68 3.95 10.96
CA ALA A 155 -3.31 5.34 10.71
C ALA A 155 -4.21 6.33 11.46
N GLN A 156 -5.52 6.08 11.53
CA GLN A 156 -6.44 6.90 12.33
C GLN A 156 -6.08 6.86 13.82
N LEU A 157 -5.81 5.66 14.35
CA LEU A 157 -5.41 5.47 15.74
C LEU A 157 -4.13 6.22 16.07
N VAL A 158 -3.11 6.08 15.23
CA VAL A 158 -1.84 6.78 15.36
C VAL A 158 -2.04 8.29 15.31
N LEU A 159 -2.79 8.80 14.34
CA LEU A 159 -3.06 10.23 14.21
C LEU A 159 -3.79 10.78 15.43
N SER A 160 -4.81 10.07 15.94
CA SER A 160 -5.56 10.45 17.14
C SER A 160 -4.63 10.63 18.36
N ARG A 161 -3.77 9.62 18.59
CA ARG A 161 -2.86 9.58 19.74
C ARG A 161 -1.68 10.56 19.61
N ALA A 162 -1.17 10.78 18.40
CA ALA A 162 -0.03 11.65 18.13
C ALA A 162 -0.40 13.13 18.01
N LYS A 163 -1.68 13.46 17.74
CA LYS A 163 -2.14 14.82 17.43
C LYS A 163 -1.61 15.92 18.35
N PRO A 164 -1.54 15.75 19.69
CA PRO A 164 -1.03 16.79 20.59
C PRO A 164 0.47 17.11 20.43
N GLU A 165 1.25 16.26 19.76
CA GLU A 165 2.70 16.40 19.59
C GLU A 165 3.10 17.20 18.34
N PHE A 166 2.12 17.67 17.57
CA PHE A 166 2.31 18.36 16.29
C PHE A 166 1.51 19.67 16.26
N ASP A 167 2.08 20.71 15.68
CA ASP A 167 1.43 22.01 15.51
C ASP A 167 0.28 21.94 14.48
N LEU A 168 0.41 21.03 13.52
CA LEU A 168 -0.54 20.84 12.44
C LEU A 168 -0.72 19.35 12.13
N THR A 169 -1.97 18.95 11.94
CA THR A 169 -2.31 17.62 11.46
C THR A 169 -3.30 17.70 10.31
N ALA A 170 -3.13 16.85 9.29
CA ALA A 170 -4.07 16.75 8.18
C ALA A 170 -4.32 15.29 7.78
N TRP A 171 -5.50 15.02 7.23
CA TRP A 171 -5.88 13.73 6.68
C TRP A 171 -6.41 13.92 5.27
N VAL A 172 -5.88 13.16 4.33
CA VAL A 172 -6.32 13.19 2.93
C VAL A 172 -6.58 11.77 2.45
N SER A 173 -7.83 11.48 2.09
CA SER A 173 -8.20 10.24 1.41
C SER A 173 -7.90 10.37 -0.08
N ILE A 174 -6.99 9.55 -0.61
CA ILE A 174 -6.52 9.66 -1.99
C ILE A 174 -7.37 8.80 -2.94
N GLY A 175 -7.39 7.48 -2.73
CA GLY A 175 -8.03 6.54 -3.65
C GLY A 175 -7.22 6.36 -4.94
N GLU A 176 -7.89 6.09 -6.05
CA GLU A 176 -7.24 5.76 -7.33
C GLU A 176 -6.46 6.92 -7.96
N ASP A 177 -6.96 8.15 -7.84
CA ASP A 177 -6.34 9.32 -8.47
C ASP A 177 -5.55 10.16 -7.45
N PHE A 178 -4.24 10.26 -7.71
CA PHE A 178 -3.34 11.15 -6.99
C PHE A 178 -3.44 12.56 -7.58
N ASP A 179 -4.45 13.30 -7.13
CA ASP A 179 -4.70 14.68 -7.53
C ASP A 179 -3.99 15.66 -6.58
N VAL A 180 -2.87 16.23 -7.04
CA VAL A 180 -2.05 17.17 -6.25
C VAL A 180 -2.82 18.44 -5.88
N HIS A 181 -3.73 18.92 -6.73
CA HIS A 181 -4.53 20.11 -6.46
C HIS A 181 -5.51 19.84 -5.31
N ARG A 182 -6.22 18.72 -5.38
CA ARG A 182 -7.14 18.28 -4.31
C ARG A 182 -6.41 18.03 -3.00
N ILE A 183 -5.25 17.37 -3.05
CA ILE A 183 -4.42 17.12 -1.85
C ILE A 183 -4.01 18.44 -1.20
N THR A 184 -3.44 19.35 -1.99
CA THR A 184 -2.96 20.67 -1.52
C THR A 184 -4.10 21.46 -0.87
N THR A 185 -5.26 21.51 -1.53
CA THR A 185 -6.46 22.17 -1.02
C THR A 185 -6.95 21.56 0.29
N THR A 186 -6.98 20.22 0.37
CA THR A 186 -7.43 19.51 1.58
C THR A 186 -6.53 19.81 2.77
N ILE A 187 -5.20 19.83 2.59
CA ILE A 187 -4.24 20.15 3.65
C ILE A 187 -4.32 21.62 4.06
N LEU A 188 -4.57 22.52 3.10
CA LEU A 188 -4.82 23.92 3.38
C LEU A 188 -6.08 24.13 4.23
N GLY A 189 -7.08 23.25 4.11
CA GLY A 189 -8.37 23.40 4.79
C GLY A 189 -9.20 24.55 4.21
N SER A 190 -8.99 24.84 2.92
CA SER A 190 -9.69 25.90 2.20
C SER A 190 -10.87 25.32 1.42
N ASP A 191 -12.05 25.91 1.54
CA ASP A 191 -13.14 25.66 0.60
C ASP A 191 -12.77 26.29 -0.74
N SER A 192 -12.12 25.52 -1.63
CA SER A 192 -11.80 26.00 -2.97
C SER A 192 -13.04 25.94 -3.87
N SER A 193 -14.06 26.73 -3.56
CA SER A 193 -15.15 27.01 -4.50
C SER A 193 -14.73 27.99 -5.60
N GLY A 194 -13.43 28.32 -5.72
CA GLY A 194 -12.94 29.27 -6.73
C GLY A 194 -11.49 29.04 -7.13
N GLY A 195 -11.29 28.51 -8.35
CA GLY A 195 -10.37 29.00 -9.39
C GLY A 195 -8.88 29.25 -9.10
N ASN A 196 -8.35 28.99 -7.90
CA ASN A 196 -6.92 29.21 -7.63
C ASN A 196 -6.07 28.15 -8.36
N ASP A 197 -5.06 28.62 -9.08
CA ASP A 197 -4.08 27.76 -9.72
C ASP A 197 -3.24 26.99 -8.67
N LEU A 198 -2.63 25.89 -9.12
CA LEU A 198 -1.87 25.01 -8.24
C LEU A 198 -0.68 25.74 -7.60
N ASN A 199 -0.01 26.64 -8.32
CA ASN A 199 1.14 27.38 -7.82
C ASN A 199 0.77 28.22 -6.59
N SER A 200 -0.29 29.01 -6.69
CA SER A 200 -0.79 29.87 -5.61
C SER A 200 -1.22 29.05 -4.39
N LEU A 201 -1.80 27.87 -4.59
CA LEU A 201 -2.14 26.96 -3.49
C LEU A 201 -0.88 26.39 -2.83
N GLN A 202 0.12 25.97 -3.60
CA GLN A 202 1.35 25.43 -3.04
C GLN A 202 2.19 26.48 -2.32
N GLU A 203 2.23 27.73 -2.80
CA GLU A 203 2.86 28.85 -2.07
C GLU A 203 2.17 29.09 -0.72
N LYS A 204 0.83 29.13 -0.70
CA LYS A 204 0.08 29.27 0.56
C LYS A 204 0.31 28.09 1.50
N LEU A 205 0.38 26.87 0.96
CA LEU A 205 0.62 25.68 1.77
C LEU A 205 2.02 25.70 2.38
N LYS A 206 3.03 26.05 1.58
CA LYS A 206 4.41 26.24 2.02
C LYS A 206 4.48 27.25 3.18
N GLU A 207 3.87 28.42 3.05
CA GLU A 207 3.86 29.42 4.12
C GLU A 207 3.11 28.94 5.37
N LYS A 208 2.00 28.21 5.21
CA LYS A 208 1.24 27.62 6.33
C LYS A 208 2.08 26.63 7.14
N LEU A 209 2.92 25.83 6.47
CA LEU A 209 3.75 24.77 7.07
C LEU A 209 5.13 25.25 7.50
N SER A 210 5.61 26.38 6.98
CA SER A 210 6.94 26.92 7.24
C SER A 210 7.23 27.03 8.74
N GLY A 211 8.26 26.31 9.21
CA GLY A 211 8.69 26.34 10.60
C GLY A 211 7.74 25.66 11.60
N LYS A 212 6.72 24.92 11.14
CA LYS A 212 5.81 24.16 11.99
C LYS A 212 6.08 22.67 11.90
N LYS A 213 5.98 21.98 13.03
CA LYS A 213 6.05 20.52 13.10
C LYS A 213 4.69 19.94 12.74
N PHE A 214 4.58 19.21 11.64
CA PHE A 214 3.31 18.67 11.16
C PHE A 214 3.29 17.14 11.04
N LEU A 215 2.09 16.56 11.10
CA LEU A 215 1.81 15.18 10.74
C LEU A 215 0.70 15.13 9.68
N ILE A 216 1.04 14.73 8.46
CA ILE A 216 0.08 14.62 7.35
C ILE A 216 -0.13 13.15 7.02
N VAL A 217 -1.38 12.70 7.00
CA VAL A 217 -1.76 11.34 6.57
C VAL A 217 -2.30 11.37 5.14
N LEU A 218 -1.69 10.59 4.25
CA LEU A 218 -2.19 10.32 2.91
C LEU A 218 -2.69 8.87 2.87
N ASP A 219 -4.00 8.69 2.95
CA ASP A 219 -4.62 7.36 3.07
C ASP A 219 -5.00 6.79 1.70
N ASP A 220 -4.73 5.49 1.55
CA ASP A 220 -5.05 4.66 0.39
C ASP A 220 -4.40 5.20 -0.90
N VAL A 221 -3.07 5.35 -0.89
CA VAL A 221 -2.27 5.77 -2.06
C VAL A 221 -2.06 4.58 -2.99
N TRP A 222 -2.52 4.68 -4.24
CA TRP A 222 -2.36 3.63 -5.27
C TRP A 222 -1.30 3.98 -6.32
N ASN A 223 -1.12 5.27 -6.60
CA ASN A 223 -0.35 5.74 -7.74
C ASN A 223 1.17 5.69 -7.50
N GLU A 224 1.92 5.32 -8.54
CA GLU A 224 3.40 5.27 -8.56
C GLU A 224 4.03 6.44 -9.32
N ASP A 225 3.24 7.45 -9.72
CA ASP A 225 3.74 8.61 -10.45
C ASP A 225 4.70 9.47 -9.60
N TYR A 226 5.99 9.33 -9.91
CA TYR A 226 7.05 10.01 -9.19
C TYR A 226 7.04 11.52 -9.33
N GLN A 227 6.58 12.03 -10.47
CA GLN A 227 6.53 13.47 -10.71
C GLN A 227 5.41 14.12 -9.89
N LYS A 228 4.23 13.48 -9.83
CA LYS A 228 3.11 13.96 -9.01
C LYS A 228 3.46 14.04 -7.53
N TRP A 229 4.21 13.07 -7.02
CA TRP A 229 4.66 13.11 -5.63
C TRP A 229 5.69 14.20 -5.36
N ILE A 230 6.72 14.36 -6.20
CA ILE A 230 7.69 15.46 -6.01
C ILE A 230 6.94 16.78 -5.96
N LEU A 231 6.03 17.00 -6.91
CA LEU A 231 5.21 18.20 -6.96
C LEU A 231 4.37 18.37 -5.69
N CYS A 232 3.77 17.30 -5.17
CA CYS A 232 3.01 17.32 -3.92
C CYS A 232 3.88 17.57 -2.67
N ARG A 233 5.12 17.06 -2.66
CA ARG A 233 6.03 17.13 -1.52
C ARG A 233 6.73 18.49 -1.42
N ALA A 234 6.99 19.16 -2.53
CA ALA A 234 7.71 20.44 -2.58
C ALA A 234 7.28 21.47 -1.51
N PRO A 235 5.99 21.77 -1.26
CA PRO A 235 5.60 22.71 -0.21
C PRO A 235 5.82 22.19 1.22
N LEU A 236 5.93 20.88 1.41
CA LEU A 236 6.08 20.23 2.72
C LEU A 236 7.52 20.33 3.25
N GLU A 237 8.52 20.46 2.36
CA GLU A 237 9.96 20.52 2.71
C GLU A 237 10.35 21.70 3.61
N ARG A 238 9.47 22.69 3.78
CA ARG A 238 9.68 23.82 4.68
C ARG A 238 9.20 23.59 6.12
N GLY A 239 8.71 22.38 6.41
CA GLY A 239 8.35 21.97 7.77
C GLY A 239 9.49 22.08 8.76
N ALA A 240 9.14 22.19 10.05
CA ALA A 240 10.14 22.09 11.12
C ALA A 240 10.68 20.66 11.25
N LEU A 241 11.83 20.54 11.90
CA LEU A 241 12.40 19.25 12.29
C LEU A 241 11.36 18.41 13.05
N GLY A 242 11.29 17.12 12.71
CA GLY A 242 10.32 16.20 13.28
C GLY A 242 8.96 16.22 12.58
N SER A 243 8.79 16.94 11.47
CA SER A 243 7.61 16.81 10.60
C SER A 243 7.59 15.44 9.91
N LYS A 244 6.40 14.85 9.81
CA LYS A 244 6.19 13.48 9.34
C LYS A 244 5.05 13.39 8.32
N ILE A 245 5.20 12.50 7.35
CA ILE A 245 4.15 12.11 6.41
C ILE A 245 3.88 10.61 6.62
N LEU A 246 2.65 10.25 6.96
CA LEU A 246 2.21 8.87 7.08
C LEU A 246 1.43 8.48 5.84
N ILE A 247 1.79 7.38 5.20
CA ILE A 247 1.13 6.91 3.97
C ILE A 247 0.56 5.53 4.21
N THR A 248 -0.70 5.28 3.83
CA THR A 248 -1.22 3.90 3.76
C THR A 248 -1.34 3.47 2.30
N THR A 249 -0.90 2.25 1.99
CA THR A 249 -0.96 1.73 0.62
C THR A 249 -1.07 0.21 0.60
N ARG A 250 -1.65 -0.33 -0.47
CA ARG A 250 -1.62 -1.77 -0.77
C ARG A 250 -0.42 -2.16 -1.63
N ASN A 251 0.24 -1.18 -2.23
CA ASN A 251 1.24 -1.38 -3.24
C ASN A 251 2.64 -1.27 -2.62
N SER A 252 3.38 -2.38 -2.60
CA SER A 252 4.75 -2.39 -2.09
C SER A 252 5.71 -1.53 -2.92
N SER A 253 5.44 -1.33 -4.22
CA SER A 253 6.26 -0.49 -5.10
C SER A 253 6.21 0.99 -4.71
N VAL A 254 5.11 1.44 -4.09
CA VAL A 254 5.01 2.80 -3.52
C VAL A 254 6.09 3.02 -2.45
N SER A 255 6.53 1.98 -1.75
CA SER A 255 7.63 2.09 -0.78
C SER A 255 8.98 2.35 -1.44
N SER A 256 9.32 1.64 -2.52
CA SER A 256 10.55 1.89 -3.26
C SER A 256 10.55 3.28 -3.90
N PHE A 257 9.39 3.70 -4.35
CA PHE A 257 9.13 5.01 -4.92
C PHE A 257 9.35 6.15 -3.88
N ILE A 258 8.88 5.96 -2.64
CA ILE A 258 9.10 6.88 -1.51
C ILE A 258 10.54 6.82 -0.98
N ASN A 259 11.17 5.63 -0.98
CA ASN A 259 12.48 5.36 -0.37
C ASN A 259 13.69 5.76 -1.23
N HIS A 260 13.52 6.48 -2.34
CA HIS A 260 14.66 7.09 -3.06
C HIS A 260 15.34 8.25 -2.29
N GLY A 261 15.07 8.37 -0.98
CA GLY A 261 15.90 9.02 0.01
C GLY A 261 15.34 8.80 1.43
N TYR A 262 15.87 7.81 2.18
CA TYR A 262 15.71 7.56 3.64
C TYR A 262 14.80 6.41 4.13
N HIS A 263 15.14 5.95 5.33
CA HIS A 263 14.93 4.62 5.92
C HIS A 263 13.75 4.56 6.90
N SER A 264 12.64 3.91 6.51
CA SER A 264 11.87 2.97 7.36
C SER A 264 10.59 2.55 6.65
N THR A 265 10.30 1.25 6.59
CA THR A 265 9.08 0.71 5.99
C THR A 265 8.41 -0.24 6.99
N LEU A 266 7.10 -0.09 7.21
CA LEU A 266 6.33 -0.98 8.07
C LEU A 266 5.31 -1.75 7.22
N SER A 267 5.31 -3.06 7.41
CA SER A 267 4.32 -3.95 6.78
C SER A 267 3.28 -4.34 7.81
N CYS A 268 2.01 -4.12 7.50
CA CYS A 268 0.91 -4.76 8.20
C CYS A 268 0.84 -6.21 7.73
N GLN A 269 1.06 -7.15 8.65
CA GLN A 269 0.67 -8.55 8.52
C GLN A 269 -0.76 -8.73 9.05
#